data_AF-A0A2M7RPF1-F1
#
_entry.id   AF-A0A2M7RPF1-F1
#
_cell.length_a   1.000
_cell.length_b   1.000
_cell.length_c   1.000
_cell.angle_alpha   90.00
_cell.angle_beta   90.00
_cell.angle_gamma   90.00
#
_symmetry.space_group_name_H-M   'P 1'
#
loop_
_entity.id
_entity.type
_entity.pdbx_description
1 polymer ?
#
loop_
_entity_poly.entity_id
_entity_poly.type
_entity_poly.pdbx_seq_one_letter_code
_entity_poly.pdbx_strand_id
1 'polypeptide(L)'
;MSPNEALNYAGTDFIKGDLRRLKRLASLGEDIFNNYRIIIGKLTDGLLPSSLFNCLFGDCLTRKTVKAETIEFYKIRVGITNPKMSPSSGARLVYGIIRSKKSFIPILVYAACEEGKFYLINNKKLPLRKSGLVQIIDEKLKLM
;
A
#
# COMPACT_ATOMS: atom_id res chain seq x y z
N MET A 1 -5.15 -6.17 22.33
CA MET A 1 -4.35 -5.32 21.43
C MET A 1 -5.26 -4.29 20.81
N SER A 2 -4.98 -3.00 20.99
CA SER A 2 -5.76 -1.95 20.33
C SER A 2 -5.42 -1.91 18.82
N PRO A 3 -6.34 -1.47 17.95
CA PRO A 3 -6.05 -1.27 16.52
C PRO A 3 -4.84 -0.34 16.27
N ASN A 4 -4.52 0.52 17.25
CA ASN A 4 -3.36 1.41 17.22
C ASN A 4 -2.04 0.69 17.52
N GLU A 5 -2.06 -0.41 18.29
CA GLU A 5 -0.86 -1.24 18.54
C GLU A 5 -0.51 -2.13 17.35
N ALA A 6 -1.52 -2.55 16.57
CA ALA A 6 -1.32 -3.32 15.34
C ALA A 6 -0.69 -2.51 14.18
N LEU A 7 -0.48 -1.19 14.36
CA LEU A 7 0.07 -0.29 13.33
C LEU A 7 1.56 0.02 13.52
N ASN A 8 2.22 -0.51 14.55
CA ASN A 8 3.66 -0.34 14.80
C ASN A 8 4.54 -1.37 14.04
N TYR A 9 4.18 -1.65 12.78
CA TYR A 9 5.07 -2.32 11.83
C TYR A 9 5.80 -1.24 11.03
N ALA A 10 7.09 -1.43 10.77
CA ALA A 10 7.88 -0.48 9.99
C ALA A 10 7.16 -0.12 8.68
N GLY A 11 6.80 1.15 8.49
CA GLY A 11 6.23 1.65 7.23
C GLY A 11 4.81 2.22 7.27
N THR A 12 4.10 2.24 8.41
CA THR A 12 2.74 2.86 8.44
C THR A 12 2.74 4.39 8.52
N ASP A 13 3.89 5.01 8.80
CA ASP A 13 3.99 6.48 8.99
C ASP A 13 3.45 7.28 7.81
N PHE A 14 3.66 6.78 6.58
CA PHE A 14 3.17 7.46 5.38
C PHE A 14 1.66 7.46 5.25
N ILE A 15 0.97 6.48 5.85
CA ILE A 15 -0.47 6.27 5.70
C ILE A 15 -1.27 6.64 6.94
N LYS A 16 -0.63 7.06 8.05
CA LYS A 16 -1.33 7.50 9.28
C LYS A 16 -2.40 8.57 9.00
N GLY A 17 -2.06 9.55 8.16
CA GLY A 17 -3.00 10.59 7.73
C GLY A 17 -4.16 10.04 6.88
N ASP A 18 -3.87 9.08 6.00
CA ASP A 18 -4.87 8.43 5.15
C ASP A 18 -5.86 7.61 5.97
N LEU A 19 -5.36 6.80 6.91
CA LEU A 19 -6.19 6.02 7.83
C LEU A 19 -7.11 6.93 8.66
N ARG A 20 -6.59 8.08 9.12
CA ARG A 20 -7.39 9.08 9.84
C ARG A 20 -8.51 9.66 8.98
N ARG A 21 -8.23 9.96 7.70
CA ARG A 21 -9.21 10.45 6.73
C ARG A 21 -10.26 9.37 6.40
N LEU A 22 -9.84 8.12 6.36
CA LEU A 22 -10.66 6.96 6.00
C LEU A 22 -11.29 6.23 7.19
N LYS A 23 -11.37 6.84 8.37
CA LYS A 23 -11.91 6.24 9.63
C LYS A 23 -13.29 5.56 9.50
N ARG A 24 -14.09 5.92 8.49
CA ARG A 24 -15.37 5.27 8.20
C ARG A 24 -15.21 3.79 7.78
N LEU A 25 -13.99 3.40 7.39
CA LEU A 25 -13.61 2.04 7.03
C LEU A 25 -12.98 1.37 8.26
N ALA A 26 -13.82 1.00 9.22
CA ALA A 26 -13.41 0.63 10.58
C ALA A 26 -12.36 -0.50 10.67
N SER A 27 -12.35 -1.43 9.73
CA SER A 27 -11.41 -2.56 9.69
C SER A 27 -10.16 -2.31 8.83
N LEU A 28 -10.03 -1.15 8.17
CA LEU A 28 -9.01 -0.92 7.14
C LEU A 28 -7.58 -1.14 7.66
N GLY A 29 -7.29 -0.77 8.91
CA GLY A 29 -5.99 -1.02 9.53
C GLY A 29 -5.69 -2.52 9.67
N GLU A 30 -6.68 -3.30 10.11
CA GLU A 30 -6.59 -4.76 10.23
C GLU A 30 -6.47 -5.42 8.86
N ASP A 31 -7.22 -4.95 7.86
CA ASP A 31 -7.16 -5.47 6.50
C ASP A 31 -5.78 -5.23 5.85
N ILE A 32 -5.17 -4.06 6.09
CA ILE A 32 -3.79 -3.76 5.67
C ILE A 32 -2.79 -4.67 6.39
N PHE A 33 -2.97 -4.89 7.70
CA PHE A 33 -2.11 -5.77 8.47
C PHE A 33 -2.20 -7.24 8.00
N ASN A 34 -3.39 -7.72 7.69
CA ASN A 34 -3.58 -9.06 7.13
C ASN A 34 -2.90 -9.20 5.76
N ASN A 35 -3.00 -8.18 4.89
CA ASN A 35 -2.26 -8.16 3.63
C ASN A 35 -0.74 -8.19 3.85
N TYR A 36 -0.23 -7.41 4.80
CA TYR A 36 1.18 -7.45 5.20
C TYR A 36 1.62 -8.87 5.59
N ARG A 37 0.88 -9.55 6.47
CA ARG A 37 1.20 -10.93 6.91
C ARG A 37 1.27 -11.89 5.73
N ILE A 38 0.31 -11.83 4.82
CA ILE A 38 0.28 -12.67 3.61
C ILE A 38 1.50 -12.38 2.72
N ILE A 39 1.84 -11.11 2.50
CA ILE A 39 2.95 -10.70 1.64
C ILE A 39 4.29 -11.13 2.25
N ILE A 40 4.51 -10.92 3.54
CA ILE A 40 5.75 -11.34 4.21
C ILE A 40 5.88 -12.87 4.26
N GLY A 41 4.79 -13.61 4.49
CA GLY A 41 4.78 -15.06 4.39
C GLY A 41 5.25 -15.52 3.01
N LYS A 42 4.65 -14.97 1.94
CA LYS A 42 5.05 -15.25 0.55
C LYS A 42 6.53 -14.94 0.25
N LEU A 43 7.07 -13.87 0.81
CA LEU A 43 8.49 -13.51 0.66
C LEU A 43 9.41 -14.45 1.46
N THR A 44 8.91 -15.06 2.52
CA THR A 44 9.67 -15.95 3.41
C THR A 44 9.70 -17.37 2.90
N ASP A 45 8.59 -17.87 2.36
CA ASP A 45 8.45 -19.26 1.94
C ASP A 45 9.20 -19.56 0.63
N GLY A 46 9.68 -18.54 -0.11
CA GLY A 46 10.44 -18.73 -1.36
C GLY A 46 9.65 -19.40 -2.49
N LEU A 47 8.34 -19.60 -2.30
CA LEU A 47 7.47 -20.44 -3.12
C LEU A 47 7.04 -19.85 -4.47
N LEU A 48 7.56 -18.69 -4.89
CA LEU A 48 7.00 -17.99 -6.04
C LEU A 48 7.83 -18.19 -7.32
N PRO A 49 7.35 -19.01 -8.28
CA PRO A 49 7.91 -19.00 -9.63
C PRO A 49 7.83 -17.59 -10.21
N SER A 50 8.92 -17.17 -10.86
CA SER A 50 9.13 -15.80 -11.36
C SER A 50 8.03 -15.28 -12.29
N SER A 51 7.34 -16.18 -13.01
CA SER A 51 6.25 -15.87 -13.95
C SER A 51 4.93 -15.48 -13.30
N LEU A 52 4.64 -15.92 -12.07
CA LEU A 52 3.43 -15.57 -11.31
C LEU A 52 3.67 -14.48 -10.27
N PHE A 53 4.91 -14.00 -10.15
CA PHE A 53 5.29 -13.11 -9.06
C PHE A 53 4.49 -11.80 -9.07
N ASN A 54 4.37 -11.15 -10.22
CA ASN A 54 3.72 -9.83 -10.30
C ASN A 54 2.21 -9.90 -10.01
N CYS A 55 1.50 -10.94 -10.47
CA CYS A 55 0.05 -11.03 -10.24
C CYS A 55 -0.30 -11.29 -8.75
N LEU A 56 0.64 -11.81 -7.96
CA LEU A 56 0.42 -12.15 -6.55
C LEU A 56 0.56 -10.96 -5.59
N PHE A 57 1.22 -9.89 -6.03
CA PHE A 57 1.41 -8.64 -5.27
C PHE A 57 0.52 -7.50 -5.78
N GLY A 58 -0.24 -7.70 -6.85
CA GLY A 58 -1.18 -6.72 -7.41
C GLY A 58 -0.63 -5.99 -8.63
N ASP A 59 -1.23 -4.84 -8.94
CA ASP A 59 -0.86 -4.07 -10.12
C ASP A 59 0.53 -3.44 -9.92
N CYS A 60 1.52 -3.88 -10.68
CA CYS A 60 2.85 -3.28 -10.66
C CYS A 60 2.81 -1.83 -11.16
N LEU A 61 3.29 -0.91 -10.33
CA LEU A 61 3.31 0.53 -10.62
C LEU A 61 4.67 0.96 -11.19
N THR A 62 5.74 0.73 -10.43
CA THR A 62 7.11 1.14 -10.76
C THR A 62 8.12 0.39 -9.90
N ARG A 63 9.38 0.34 -10.36
CA ARG A 63 10.55 -0.04 -9.56
C ARG A 63 11.42 1.19 -9.35
N LYS A 64 11.99 1.36 -8.16
CA LYS A 64 12.90 2.47 -7.82
C LYS A 64 14.08 1.94 -7.00
N THR A 65 15.24 2.58 -7.17
CA THR A 65 16.42 2.30 -6.35
C THR A 65 16.65 3.49 -5.42
N VAL A 66 16.70 3.25 -4.11
CA VAL A 66 16.91 4.28 -3.08
C VAL A 66 18.11 3.89 -2.23
N LYS A 67 19.17 4.71 -2.25
CA LYS A 67 20.47 4.57 -1.54
C LYS A 67 21.30 3.31 -1.90
N ALA A 68 20.67 2.16 -2.06
CA ALA A 68 21.19 0.89 -2.60
C ALA A 68 20.08 -0.19 -2.70
N GLU A 69 18.90 0.07 -2.13
CA GLU A 69 17.79 -0.88 -2.08
C GLU A 69 16.92 -0.73 -3.31
N THR A 70 16.56 -1.86 -3.92
CA THR A 70 15.52 -1.90 -4.94
C THR A 70 14.16 -2.08 -4.28
N ILE A 71 13.28 -1.10 -4.48
CA ILE A 71 11.91 -1.12 -3.99
C ILE A 71 10.97 -1.31 -5.19
N GLU A 72 10.13 -2.33 -5.12
CA GLU A 72 9.09 -2.59 -6.12
C GLU A 72 7.74 -2.13 -5.57
N PHE A 73 7.04 -1.28 -6.31
CA PHE A 73 5.78 -0.69 -5.87
C PHE A 73 4.58 -1.31 -6.58
N TYR A 74 3.58 -1.64 -5.79
CA TYR A 74 2.36 -2.30 -6.24
C TYR A 74 1.12 -1.56 -5.74
N LYS A 75 0.00 -1.76 -6.45
CA LYS A 75 -1.34 -1.38 -6.00
C LYS A 75 -2.18 -2.62 -5.81
N ILE A 76 -2.84 -2.75 -4.67
CA ILE A 76 -3.85 -3.79 -4.42
C ILE A 76 -5.17 -3.17 -4.01
N ARG A 77 -6.22 -3.97 -4.18
CA ARG A 77 -7.53 -3.71 -3.57
C ARG A 77 -7.50 -4.30 -2.17
N VAL A 78 -7.77 -3.49 -1.18
CA VAL A 78 -7.92 -3.96 0.20
C VAL A 78 -9.42 -4.10 0.45
N GLY A 79 -9.85 -5.36 0.52
CA GLY A 79 -11.20 -5.71 0.92
C GLY A 79 -11.38 -5.31 2.37
N ILE A 80 -12.47 -4.60 2.64
CA ILE A 80 -12.84 -4.26 4.00
C ILE A 80 -13.58 -5.49 4.50
N THR A 81 -13.14 -6.09 5.61
CA THR A 81 -13.75 -7.29 6.22
C THR A 81 -15.24 -7.17 6.55
N ASN A 82 -15.88 -6.04 6.22
CA ASN A 82 -17.32 -5.89 6.15
C ASN A 82 -17.92 -6.65 4.95
N PRO A 83 -18.65 -7.76 5.16
CA PRO A 83 -19.25 -8.57 4.10
C PRO A 83 -20.28 -7.81 3.23
N LYS A 84 -20.74 -6.64 3.68
CA LYS A 84 -21.66 -5.78 2.90
C LYS A 84 -20.96 -4.90 1.87
N MET A 85 -19.63 -4.82 1.88
CA MET A 85 -18.89 -3.99 0.94
C MET A 85 -18.13 -4.83 -0.08
N SER A 86 -18.49 -4.64 -1.35
CA SER A 86 -17.76 -5.22 -2.47
C SER A 86 -16.29 -4.73 -2.51
N PRO A 87 -15.35 -5.51 -3.07
CA PRO A 87 -13.98 -5.05 -3.34
C PRO A 87 -13.91 -3.79 -4.24
N SER A 88 -14.96 -3.56 -5.03
CA SER A 88 -15.18 -2.34 -5.82
C SER A 88 -15.50 -1.09 -4.97
N SER A 89 -16.01 -1.26 -3.75
CA SER A 89 -16.29 -0.19 -2.78
C SER A 89 -15.27 -0.10 -1.64
N GLY A 90 -14.24 -0.96 -1.64
CA GLY A 90 -13.20 -1.00 -0.61
C GLY A 90 -12.16 0.11 -0.71
N ALA A 91 -10.95 -0.17 -0.25
CA ALA A 91 -9.81 0.73 -0.39
C ALA A 91 -8.82 0.27 -1.46
N ARG A 92 -7.90 1.15 -1.82
CA ARG A 92 -6.71 0.90 -2.61
C ARG A 92 -5.51 1.17 -1.73
N LEU A 93 -4.61 0.19 -1.65
CA LEU A 93 -3.33 0.32 -0.97
C LEU A 93 -2.23 0.35 -2.02
N VAL A 94 -1.42 1.39 -1.97
CA VAL A 94 -0.14 1.45 -2.67
C VAL A 94 0.95 1.18 -1.65
N TYR A 95 1.86 0.27 -1.98
CA TYR A 95 2.93 -0.14 -1.08
C TYR A 95 4.18 -0.54 -1.85
N GLY A 96 5.33 -0.47 -1.17
CA GLY A 96 6.63 -0.93 -1.66
C GLY A 96 7.05 -2.24 -1.01
N ILE A 97 7.76 -3.08 -1.75
CA ILE A 97 8.43 -4.29 -1.26
C ILE A 97 9.94 -4.15 -1.45
N ILE A 98 10.69 -4.43 -0.39
CA ILE A 98 12.14 -4.67 -0.46
C ILE A 98 12.39 -6.14 -0.20
N ARG A 99 12.65 -6.91 -1.26
CA ARG A 99 12.73 -8.38 -1.18
C ARG A 99 13.89 -8.85 -0.31
N SER A 100 15.08 -8.28 -0.49
CA SER A 100 16.29 -8.59 0.28
C SER A 100 16.06 -8.47 1.80
N LYS A 101 15.24 -7.50 2.20
CA LYS A 101 14.93 -7.20 3.60
C LYS A 101 13.60 -7.77 4.08
N LYS A 102 12.88 -8.50 3.22
CA LYS A 102 11.51 -8.97 3.47
C LYS A 102 10.65 -7.85 4.08
N SER A 103 10.75 -6.66 3.52
CA SER A 103 10.13 -5.46 4.08
C SER A 103 8.97 -4.99 3.21
N PHE A 104 7.95 -4.45 3.87
CA PHE A 104 6.73 -3.94 3.27
C PHE A 104 6.51 -2.50 3.74
N ILE A 105 6.30 -1.59 2.80
CA ILE A 105 6.21 -0.16 3.09
C ILE A 105 4.89 0.37 2.54
N PRO A 106 3.84 0.52 3.36
CA PRO A 106 2.65 1.27 2.98
C PRO A 106 3.01 2.69 2.55
N ILE A 107 2.55 3.12 1.37
CA ILE A 107 2.85 4.46 0.83
C ILE A 107 1.62 5.36 0.84
N LEU A 108 0.47 4.81 0.46
CA LEU A 108 -0.76 5.57 0.28
C LEU A 108 -1.96 4.65 0.42
N VAL A 109 -3.01 5.15 1.08
CA VAL A 109 -4.33 4.51 1.10
C VAL A 109 -5.42 5.49 0.66
N TYR A 110 -6.29 5.06 -0.24
CA TYR A 110 -7.45 5.83 -0.68
C TYR A 110 -8.66 4.94 -0.90
N ALA A 111 -9.87 5.47 -0.73
CA ALA A 111 -11.09 4.75 -1.01
C ALA A 111 -11.26 4.54 -2.52
N ALA A 112 -11.92 3.46 -2.93
CA ALA A 112 -12.18 3.19 -4.34
C ALA A 112 -12.93 4.35 -5.04
N CYS A 113 -13.81 5.05 -4.31
CA CYS A 113 -14.52 6.23 -4.82
C CYS A 113 -13.62 7.47 -5.01
N GLU A 114 -12.35 7.42 -4.60
CA GLU A 114 -11.33 8.44 -4.84
C GLU A 114 -10.47 8.13 -6.07
N GLU A 115 -10.59 6.94 -6.66
CA GLU A 115 -9.86 6.58 -7.87
C GLU A 115 -10.20 7.56 -9.01
N GLY A 116 -9.18 8.09 -9.68
CA GLY A 116 -9.32 9.16 -10.67
C GLY A 116 -9.44 10.59 -10.10
N LYS A 117 -9.64 10.77 -8.78
CA LYS A 117 -9.60 12.08 -8.12
C LYS A 117 -8.16 12.50 -7.80
N PHE A 118 -7.98 13.53 -6.98
CA PHE A 118 -6.67 14.07 -6.64
C PHE A 118 -6.28 13.85 -5.18
N TYR A 119 -5.01 13.62 -4.95
CA TYR A 119 -4.34 13.56 -3.66
C TYR A 119 -3.41 14.76 -3.50
N LEU A 120 -3.38 15.34 -2.31
CA LEU A 120 -2.52 16.48 -1.98
C LEU A 120 -1.29 16.00 -1.20
N ILE A 121 -0.10 16.33 -1.70
CA ILE A 121 1.18 16.04 -1.04
C ILE A 121 2.21 17.09 -1.42
N ASN A 122 2.96 17.63 -0.46
CA ASN A 122 4.02 18.63 -0.69
C ASN A 122 3.56 19.79 -1.60
N ASN A 123 2.38 20.36 -1.34
CA ASN A 123 1.73 21.40 -2.16
C ASN A 123 1.41 21.02 -3.62
N LYS A 124 1.51 19.73 -3.98
CA LYS A 124 1.16 19.21 -5.29
C LYS A 124 -0.18 18.50 -5.24
N LYS A 125 -0.96 18.67 -6.30
CA LYS A 125 -2.24 17.99 -6.52
C LYS A 125 -2.07 16.92 -7.58
N LEU A 126 -1.97 15.66 -7.15
CA LEU A 126 -1.60 14.53 -8.01
C LEU A 126 -2.79 13.58 -8.21
N PRO A 127 -3.08 13.13 -9.44
CA PRO A 127 -4.23 12.29 -9.69
C PRO A 127 -4.02 10.86 -9.16
N LEU A 128 -5.06 10.26 -8.59
CA LEU A 128 -5.12 8.87 -8.12
C LEU A 128 -5.33 7.92 -9.30
N ARG A 129 -4.39 7.95 -10.24
CA ARG A 129 -4.23 7.07 -11.40
C ARG A 129 -2.75 6.75 -11.60
N LYS A 130 -2.40 5.72 -12.38
CA LYS A 130 -1.03 5.19 -12.44
C LYS A 130 0.09 6.25 -12.47
N SER A 131 0.01 7.23 -13.37
CA SER A 131 1.04 8.29 -13.48
C SER A 131 1.16 9.18 -12.25
N GLY A 132 0.04 9.55 -11.62
CA GLY A 132 0.07 10.35 -10.40
C GLY A 132 0.43 9.53 -9.16
N LEU A 133 0.08 8.23 -9.12
CA LEU A 133 0.54 7.32 -8.06
C LEU A 133 2.08 7.19 -8.04
N VAL A 134 2.71 7.10 -9.21
CA VAL A 134 4.19 7.10 -9.32
C VAL A 134 4.78 8.42 -8.78
N GLN A 135 4.18 9.56 -9.11
CA GLN A 135 4.64 10.85 -8.56
C GLN A 135 4.43 10.96 -7.04
N ILE A 136 3.32 10.43 -6.50
CA ILE A 136 3.09 10.39 -5.05
C ILE A 136 4.15 9.53 -4.37
N ILE A 137 4.52 8.38 -4.95
CA ILE A 137 5.63 7.55 -4.46
C ILE A 137 6.91 8.39 -4.43
N ASP A 138 7.25 9.07 -5.52
CA ASP A 138 8.46 9.91 -5.58
C ASP A 138 8.45 11.02 -4.51
N GLU A 139 7.31 11.65 -4.24
CA GLU A 139 7.19 12.66 -3.19
C GLU A 139 7.29 12.08 -1.77
N LYS A 140 6.77 10.87 -1.52
CA LYS A 140 6.90 10.19 -0.22
C LYS A 140 8.32 9.70 0.03
N LEU A 141 9.00 9.20 -1.01
CA LEU A 141 10.39 8.72 -0.90
C LEU A 141 11.39 9.83 -0.56
N LYS A 142 11.09 11.09 -0.89
CA LYS A 142 11.91 12.26 -0.47
C LYS A 142 11.91 12.48 1.04
N LEU A 143 10.95 11.90 1.76
CA LEU A 143 10.82 12.01 3.21
C LEU A 143 11.55 10.87 3.95
N MET A 144 12.24 9.97 3.23
CA MET A 144 13.05 8.84 3.75
C MET A 144 14.56 9.12 3.72
#